data_AF-A0A2E0IWX8-F1
#
_entry.id   AF-A0A2E0IWX8-F1
#
_cell.length_a   1.000
_cell.length_b   1.000
_cell.length_c   1.000
_cell.angle_alpha   90.00
_cell.angle_beta   90.00
_cell.angle_gamma   90.00
#
_symmetry.space_group_name_H-M   'P 1'
#
loop_
_entity.id
_entity.type
_entity.pdbx_description
1 polymer ?
#
loop_
_entity_poly.entity_id
_entity_poly.type
_entity_poly.pdbx_seq_one_letter_code
_entity_poly.pdbx_strand_id
1 'polypeptide(L)'
;MVESETPEQRRDETDTRERAELNRCLILRRQPAAAGAIRLWWQRLALTPAEAEKIGLAGRPWSPGLRAVLRRSETPEAAAMTEGFRRLWHAQQKAVGDGADNLNIAAWACVAMILADVKGDALGQSFAAEAGKEQGDTGEPVVSALRFQQLQESRSPKELVRRLRRVLAMLRGSSLSPVLLADDILLWFAERTGQRWPDDPGKRLAFRWAEAYFGQIARYKSIDG
;
A
#
# COMPACT_ATOMS: atom_id res chain seq x y z
N MET A 1 21.99 -15.48 -26.61
CA MET A 1 21.63 -14.06 -26.78
C MET A 1 20.26 -13.87 -26.18
N VAL A 2 20.15 -13.24 -25.03
CA VAL A 2 18.84 -12.79 -24.50
C VAL A 2 18.62 -11.42 -25.13
N GLU A 3 17.63 -11.32 -26.03
CA GLU A 3 17.21 -10.02 -26.58
C GLU A 3 16.79 -9.13 -25.41
N SER A 4 17.59 -8.10 -25.14
CA SER A 4 17.27 -7.09 -24.14
C SER A 4 16.14 -6.22 -24.68
N GLU A 5 14.99 -6.23 -23.99
CA GLU A 5 13.80 -5.43 -24.33
C GLU A 5 14.16 -3.96 -24.58
N THR A 6 13.45 -3.32 -25.52
CA THR A 6 13.63 -1.90 -25.80
C THR A 6 13.01 -1.03 -24.70
N PRO A 7 13.48 0.22 -24.48
CA PRO A 7 12.92 1.12 -23.47
C PRO A 7 11.41 1.39 -23.61
N GLU A 8 10.90 1.36 -24.85
CA GLU A 8 9.49 1.56 -25.16
C GLU A 8 8.64 0.35 -24.76
N GLN A 9 9.13 -0.88 -25.01
CA GLN A 9 8.47 -2.12 -24.58
C GLN A 9 8.38 -2.23 -23.06
N ARG A 10 9.46 -1.89 -22.33
CA ARG A 10 9.44 -1.87 -20.86
C ARG A 10 8.43 -0.88 -20.28
N ARG A 11 8.26 0.28 -20.95
CA ARG A 11 7.30 1.30 -20.55
C ARG A 11 5.86 0.83 -20.76
N ASP A 12 5.57 0.23 -21.91
CA ASP A 12 4.23 -0.28 -22.24
C ASP A 12 3.82 -1.46 -21.33
N GLU A 13 4.76 -2.35 -20.99
CA GLU A 13 4.53 -3.41 -20.01
C GLU A 13 4.25 -2.83 -18.60
N THR A 14 5.04 -1.83 -18.19
CA THR A 14 4.84 -1.16 -16.90
C THR A 14 3.47 -0.50 -16.83
N ASP A 15 3.09 0.28 -17.85
CA ASP A 15 1.77 0.92 -17.96
C ASP A 15 0.63 -0.13 -17.90
N THR A 16 0.82 -1.27 -18.56
CA THR A 16 -0.14 -2.39 -18.53
C THR A 16 -0.28 -2.96 -17.12
N ARG A 17 0.83 -3.19 -16.42
CA ARG A 17 0.83 -3.70 -15.03
C ARG A 17 0.24 -2.70 -14.04
N GLU A 18 0.51 -1.41 -14.20
CA GLU A 18 -0.10 -0.35 -13.39
C GLU A 18 -1.61 -0.26 -13.60
N ARG A 19 -2.08 -0.38 -14.85
CA ARG A 19 -3.52 -0.46 -15.15
C ARG A 19 -4.16 -1.70 -14.52
N ALA A 20 -3.51 -2.86 -14.60
CA ALA A 20 -3.99 -4.09 -13.99
C ALA A 20 -4.07 -3.98 -12.46
N GLU A 21 -3.09 -3.34 -11.83
CA GLU A 21 -3.11 -3.06 -10.41
C GLU A 21 -4.24 -2.09 -10.03
N LEU A 22 -4.41 -1.00 -10.78
CA LEU A 22 -5.47 -0.03 -10.55
C LEU A 22 -6.86 -0.67 -10.66
N ASN A 23 -7.03 -1.64 -11.56
CA ASN A 23 -8.28 -2.40 -11.69
C ASN A 23 -8.60 -3.23 -10.44
N ARG A 24 -7.59 -3.56 -9.62
CA ARG A 24 -7.78 -4.21 -8.33
C ARG A 24 -8.11 -3.21 -7.22
N CYS A 25 -7.92 -1.90 -7.41
CA CYS A 25 -8.31 -0.90 -6.43
C CYS A 25 -9.84 -0.69 -6.39
N LEU A 26 -10.37 -0.38 -5.21
CA LEU A 26 -11.77 0.00 -5.03
C LEU A 26 -11.96 1.51 -4.85
N ILE A 27 -11.07 2.15 -4.08
CA ILE A 27 -11.06 3.60 -3.87
C ILE A 27 -10.33 4.26 -5.02
N LEU A 28 -9.05 3.90 -5.20
CA LEU A 28 -8.14 4.60 -6.09
C LEU A 28 -8.46 4.38 -7.57
N ARG A 29 -9.21 3.33 -7.91
CA ARG A 29 -9.70 3.13 -9.29
C ARG A 29 -10.58 4.28 -9.79
N ARG A 30 -11.30 4.94 -8.89
CA ARG A 30 -12.12 6.13 -9.22
C ARG A 30 -11.28 7.40 -9.34
N GLN A 31 -10.01 7.35 -8.92
CA GLN A 31 -9.07 8.47 -8.91
C GLN A 31 -7.69 7.99 -9.39
N PRO A 32 -7.54 7.57 -10.66
CA PRO A 32 -6.28 7.04 -11.20
C PRO A 32 -5.08 7.98 -10.96
N ALA A 33 -5.30 9.29 -11.07
CA ALA A 33 -4.28 10.29 -10.80
C ALA A 33 -3.77 10.26 -9.35
N ALA A 34 -4.64 9.93 -8.38
CA ALA A 34 -4.28 9.75 -6.98
C ALA A 34 -3.33 8.56 -6.77
N ALA A 35 -3.59 7.44 -7.46
CA ALA A 35 -2.71 6.27 -7.41
C ALA A 35 -1.30 6.59 -7.89
N GLY A 36 -1.19 7.28 -9.03
CA GLY A 36 0.11 7.76 -9.55
C GLY A 36 0.80 8.74 -8.59
N ALA A 37 0.04 9.67 -7.99
CA ALA A 37 0.57 10.61 -7.01
C ALA A 37 1.09 9.93 -5.75
N ILE A 38 0.39 8.91 -5.23
CA ILE A 38 0.83 8.10 -4.08
C ILE A 38 2.13 7.38 -4.40
N ARG A 39 2.20 6.69 -5.55
CA ARG A 39 3.41 5.96 -5.96
C ARG A 39 4.60 6.91 -6.09
N LEU A 40 4.43 8.01 -6.82
CA LEU A 40 5.49 9.01 -6.99
C LEU A 40 5.92 9.62 -5.65
N TRP A 41 4.98 9.94 -4.77
CA TRP A 41 5.27 10.43 -3.42
C TRP A 41 6.09 9.40 -2.63
N TRP A 42 5.68 8.12 -2.65
CA TRP A 42 6.40 7.05 -1.96
C TRP A 42 7.81 6.86 -2.54
N GLN A 43 7.96 6.84 -3.87
CA GLN A 43 9.26 6.71 -4.53
C GLN A 43 10.21 7.81 -4.10
N ARG A 44 9.74 9.07 -4.06
CA ARG A 44 10.54 10.21 -3.60
C ARG A 44 10.83 10.18 -2.10
N LEU A 45 9.96 9.58 -1.29
CA LEU A 45 10.16 9.45 0.14
C LEU A 45 11.12 8.30 0.53
N ALA A 46 11.05 7.19 -0.20
CA ALA A 46 11.60 5.91 0.22
C ALA A 46 12.86 5.49 -0.52
N LEU A 47 13.00 5.84 -1.80
CA LEU A 47 14.12 5.40 -2.62
C LEU A 47 15.39 6.21 -2.34
N THR A 48 16.52 5.53 -2.42
CA THR A 48 17.84 6.16 -2.49
C THR A 48 18.04 6.85 -3.84
N PRO A 49 18.98 7.80 -3.96
CA PRO A 49 19.32 8.41 -5.26
C PRO A 49 19.67 7.38 -6.34
N ALA A 50 20.41 6.32 -5.98
CA ALA A 50 20.79 5.26 -6.91
C ALA A 50 19.59 4.41 -7.38
N GLU A 51 18.65 4.09 -6.49
CA GLU A 51 17.41 3.39 -6.86
C GLU A 51 16.50 4.26 -7.73
N ALA A 52 16.40 5.55 -7.41
CA ALA A 52 15.63 6.52 -8.19
C ALA A 52 16.19 6.70 -9.61
N GLU A 53 17.51 6.75 -9.76
CA GLU A 53 18.18 6.83 -11.06
C GLU A 53 17.90 5.57 -11.90
N LYS A 54 17.98 4.38 -11.30
CA LYS A 54 17.70 3.10 -11.99
C LYS A 54 16.30 3.05 -12.61
N ILE A 55 15.32 3.68 -11.98
CA ILE A 55 13.94 3.71 -12.48
C ILE A 55 13.59 4.98 -13.27
N GLY A 56 14.56 5.88 -13.50
CA GLY A 56 14.33 7.14 -14.19
C GLY A 56 13.34 8.08 -13.46
N LEU A 57 13.37 8.09 -12.13
CA LEU A 57 12.42 8.85 -11.32
C LEU A 57 12.42 10.34 -11.67
N ALA A 58 11.22 10.90 -11.89
CA ALA A 58 11.06 12.33 -12.09
C ALA A 58 11.35 13.11 -10.79
N GLY A 59 12.48 13.80 -10.77
CA GLY A 59 12.93 14.63 -9.65
C GLY A 59 13.67 13.86 -8.56
N ARG A 60 14.33 14.60 -7.66
CA ARG A 60 15.18 14.00 -6.62
C ARG A 60 14.34 13.37 -5.50
N PRO A 61 14.77 12.21 -4.96
CA PRO A 61 14.34 11.75 -3.65
C PRO A 61 14.55 12.81 -2.57
N TRP A 62 13.68 12.81 -1.57
CA TRP A 62 13.76 13.72 -0.43
C TRP A 62 14.75 13.21 0.63
N SER A 63 15.01 14.04 1.64
CA SER A 63 15.91 13.64 2.71
C SER A 63 15.33 12.47 3.51
N PRO A 64 16.17 11.52 3.98
CA PRO A 64 15.73 10.41 4.83
C PRO A 64 15.00 10.86 6.11
N GLY A 65 15.24 12.10 6.56
CA GLY A 65 14.59 12.69 7.71
C GLY A 65 13.06 12.78 7.59
N LEU A 66 12.52 13.10 6.41
CA LEU A 66 11.07 13.17 6.19
C LEU A 66 10.42 11.79 6.44
N ARG A 67 11.04 10.73 5.91
CA ARG A 67 10.61 9.36 6.12
C ARG A 67 10.73 8.95 7.59
N ALA A 68 11.84 9.29 8.24
CA ALA A 68 12.08 8.95 9.64
C ALA A 68 11.05 9.59 10.58
N VAL A 69 10.66 10.84 10.33
CA VAL A 69 9.62 11.53 11.12
C VAL A 69 8.28 10.81 11.01
N LEU A 70 7.83 10.47 9.80
CA LEU A 70 6.58 9.71 9.59
C LEU A 70 6.57 8.35 10.29
N ARG A 71 7.68 7.61 10.23
CA ARG A 71 7.82 6.31 10.91
C ARG A 71 7.77 6.42 12.43
N ARG A 72 8.24 7.55 12.98
CA ARG A 72 8.24 7.83 14.43
C ARG A 72 6.94 8.44 14.94
N SER A 73 6.10 8.99 14.06
CA SER A 73 4.77 9.48 14.47
C SER A 73 3.97 8.35 15.10
N GLU A 74 3.40 8.59 16.29
CA GLU A 74 2.62 7.61 17.03
C GLU A 74 1.12 7.63 16.69
N THR A 75 0.64 8.77 16.17
CA THR A 75 -0.77 8.96 15.82
C THR A 75 -0.93 9.61 14.44
N PRO A 76 -2.08 9.41 13.77
CA PRO A 76 -2.39 10.06 12.51
C PRO A 76 -2.37 11.59 12.59
N GLU A 77 -2.82 12.17 13.70
CA GLU A 77 -2.84 13.62 13.92
C GLU A 77 -1.42 14.18 13.96
N ALA A 78 -0.51 13.53 14.68
CA ALA A 78 0.90 13.91 14.71
C ALA A 78 1.54 13.79 13.33
N ALA A 79 1.21 12.74 12.57
CA ALA A 79 1.70 12.55 11.21
C ALA A 79 1.18 13.64 10.24
N ALA A 80 -0.07 14.08 10.41
CA ALA A 80 -0.70 15.11 9.59
C ALA A 80 0.01 16.48 9.68
N MET A 81 0.72 16.73 10.77
CA MET A 81 1.50 17.97 10.96
C MET A 81 2.90 17.92 10.33
N THR A 82 3.29 16.79 9.74
CA THR A 82 4.64 16.61 9.22
C THR A 82 4.80 17.10 7.78
N GLU A 83 6.01 17.50 7.42
CA GLU A 83 6.34 17.86 6.05
C GLU A 83 6.16 16.69 5.07
N GLY A 84 6.49 15.46 5.49
CA GLY A 84 6.30 14.27 4.67
C GLY A 84 4.83 14.05 4.29
N PHE A 85 3.91 14.25 5.24
CA PHE A 85 2.47 14.19 4.99
C PHE A 85 1.98 15.34 4.11
N ARG A 86 2.35 16.60 4.42
CA ARG A 86 1.90 17.76 3.62
C ARG A 86 2.21 17.58 2.14
N ARG A 87 3.37 16.99 1.80
CA ARG A 87 3.73 16.67 0.42
C ARG A 87 2.79 15.66 -0.23
N LEU A 88 2.36 14.62 0.50
CA LEU A 88 1.35 13.67 0.02
C LEU A 88 0.03 14.39 -0.22
N TRP A 89 -0.40 15.15 0.78
CA TRP A 89 -1.66 15.87 0.76
C TRP A 89 -1.75 16.86 -0.41
N HIS A 90 -0.69 17.63 -0.67
CA HIS A 90 -0.63 18.52 -1.82
C HIS A 90 -0.57 17.77 -3.17
N ALA A 91 0.21 16.70 -3.26
CA ALA A 91 0.27 15.88 -4.48
C ALA A 91 -1.11 15.31 -4.82
N GLN A 92 -1.84 14.85 -3.81
CA GLN A 92 -3.18 14.31 -3.95
C GLN A 92 -4.20 15.38 -4.39
N GLN A 93 -4.24 16.54 -3.73
CA GLN A 93 -5.14 17.63 -4.12
C GLN A 93 -4.89 18.07 -5.56
N LYS A 94 -3.62 18.21 -5.96
CA LYS A 94 -3.26 18.55 -7.33
C LYS A 94 -3.72 17.48 -8.34
N ALA A 95 -3.68 16.21 -7.95
CA ALA A 95 -4.07 15.10 -8.81
C ALA A 95 -5.59 14.96 -8.99
N VAL A 96 -6.38 15.29 -7.95
CA VAL A 96 -7.85 15.09 -7.95
C VAL A 96 -8.62 16.38 -8.26
N GLY A 97 -8.01 17.56 -8.13
CA GLY A 97 -8.67 18.85 -8.36
C GLY A 97 -9.77 19.13 -7.34
N ASP A 98 -10.82 19.85 -7.75
CA ASP A 98 -11.93 20.33 -6.90
C ASP A 98 -12.77 19.20 -6.23
N GLY A 99 -12.53 17.92 -6.58
CA GLY A 99 -13.10 16.77 -5.89
C GLY A 99 -12.43 16.41 -4.55
N ALA A 100 -11.42 17.19 -4.13
CA ALA A 100 -10.61 16.94 -2.93
C ALA A 100 -11.31 17.29 -1.60
N ASP A 101 -12.43 18.02 -1.63
CA ASP A 101 -13.08 18.57 -0.43
C ASP A 101 -13.63 17.50 0.53
N ASN A 102 -13.73 16.24 0.09
CA ASN A 102 -14.17 15.10 0.91
C ASN A 102 -13.04 14.17 1.36
N LEU A 103 -11.76 14.57 1.21
CA LEU A 103 -10.63 13.72 1.60
C LEU A 103 -10.52 13.66 3.13
N ASN A 104 -10.59 12.45 3.68
CA ASN A 104 -10.41 12.21 5.11
C ASN A 104 -8.92 12.35 5.50
N ILE A 105 -8.55 13.48 6.12
CA ILE A 105 -7.17 13.76 6.56
C ILE A 105 -6.58 12.62 7.40
N ALA A 106 -7.36 12.05 8.32
CA ALA A 106 -6.90 10.95 9.17
C ALA A 106 -6.59 9.68 8.36
N ALA A 107 -7.37 9.41 7.31
CA ALA A 107 -7.11 8.28 6.40
C ALA A 107 -5.79 8.46 5.65
N TRP A 108 -5.58 9.65 5.09
CA TRP A 108 -4.33 9.97 4.37
C TRP A 108 -3.11 10.03 5.28
N ALA A 109 -3.28 10.46 6.54
CA ALA A 109 -2.21 10.41 7.52
C ALA A 109 -1.83 8.96 7.85
N CYS A 110 -2.82 8.06 7.99
CA CYS A 110 -2.55 6.62 8.13
C CYS A 110 -1.82 6.06 6.91
N VAL A 111 -2.24 6.41 5.69
CA VAL A 111 -1.53 6.04 4.44
C VAL A 111 -0.07 6.49 4.52
N ALA A 112 0.19 7.75 4.83
CA ALA A 112 1.55 8.28 4.91
C ALA A 112 2.41 7.53 5.96
N MET A 113 1.85 7.28 7.14
CA MET A 113 2.53 6.57 8.23
C MET A 113 2.93 5.14 7.84
N ILE A 114 2.03 4.42 7.16
CA ILE A 114 2.23 3.01 6.79
C ILE A 114 3.13 2.87 5.58
N LEU A 115 2.94 3.69 4.55
CA LEU A 115 3.79 3.68 3.37
C LEU A 115 5.24 4.08 3.68
N ALA A 116 5.48 4.90 4.71
CA ALA A 116 6.84 5.20 5.16
C ALA A 116 7.59 3.95 5.66
N ASP A 117 6.89 2.91 6.12
CA ASP A 117 7.47 1.64 6.55
C ASP A 117 7.68 0.65 5.38
N VAL A 118 7.05 0.87 4.22
CA VAL A 118 7.19 0.03 3.01
C VAL A 118 8.59 0.17 2.39
N LYS A 119 9.19 -0.96 2.00
CA LYS A 119 10.61 -1.05 1.60
C LYS A 119 10.86 -1.01 0.09
N GLY A 120 9.93 -1.50 -0.71
CA GLY A 120 10.01 -1.54 -2.17
C GLY A 120 8.63 -1.40 -2.78
N ASP A 121 8.57 -1.21 -4.10
CA ASP A 121 7.35 -1.20 -4.89
C ASP A 121 7.34 -2.42 -5.79
N ALA A 122 6.43 -3.35 -5.50
CA ALA A 122 6.19 -4.51 -6.35
C ALA A 122 4.74 -4.49 -6.82
N LEU A 123 4.56 -4.14 -8.10
CA LEU A 123 3.26 -4.04 -8.74
C LEU A 123 2.44 -5.30 -8.54
N GLY A 124 1.23 -5.14 -8.01
CA GLY A 124 0.29 -6.23 -7.78
C GLY A 124 0.56 -7.08 -6.53
N GLN A 125 1.66 -6.88 -5.79
CA GLN A 125 1.90 -7.57 -4.52
C GLN A 125 1.06 -6.94 -3.41
N SER A 126 0.04 -7.66 -2.94
CA SER A 126 -0.85 -7.17 -1.89
C SER A 126 -0.33 -7.52 -0.49
N PHE A 127 -0.60 -6.64 0.46
CA PHE A 127 -0.22 -6.82 1.86
C PHE A 127 -0.77 -8.13 2.46
N ALA A 128 -2.03 -8.44 2.19
CA ALA A 128 -2.68 -9.66 2.68
C ALA A 128 -2.08 -10.94 2.10
N ALA A 129 -1.72 -10.93 0.80
CA ALA A 129 -1.07 -12.09 0.19
C ALA A 129 0.32 -12.33 0.76
N GLU A 130 1.13 -11.28 0.94
CA GLU A 130 2.45 -11.42 1.59
C GLU A 130 2.34 -11.94 3.03
N ALA A 131 1.32 -11.52 3.78
CA ALA A 131 1.06 -12.04 5.13
C ALA A 131 0.74 -13.53 5.14
N GLY A 132 0.13 -14.05 4.07
CA GLY A 132 -0.25 -15.45 3.90
C GLY A 132 0.80 -16.30 3.18
N LYS A 133 1.97 -15.76 2.81
CA LYS A 133 3.06 -16.59 2.27
C LYS A 133 3.63 -17.50 3.35
N GLU A 134 4.18 -18.63 2.91
CA GLU A 134 4.89 -19.54 3.81
C GLU A 134 6.14 -18.88 4.41
N GLN A 135 6.37 -19.13 5.70
CA GLN A 135 7.54 -18.68 6.42
C GLN A 135 8.66 -19.73 6.27
N GLY A 136 9.58 -19.51 5.33
CA GLY A 136 10.60 -20.51 5.03
C GLY A 136 9.94 -21.84 4.65
N ASP A 137 10.48 -22.95 5.17
CA ASP A 137 9.97 -24.32 4.89
C ASP A 137 9.17 -24.87 6.09
N THR A 138 8.44 -24.01 6.81
CA THR A 138 7.75 -24.40 8.05
C THR A 138 6.33 -24.91 7.83
N GLY A 139 5.76 -24.76 6.63
CA GLY A 139 4.35 -24.99 6.33
C GLY A 139 3.40 -23.93 6.91
N GLU A 140 3.92 -22.97 7.69
CA GLU A 140 3.14 -21.96 8.40
C GLU A 140 3.23 -20.59 7.70
N PRO A 141 2.17 -19.78 7.73
CA PRO A 141 2.20 -18.46 7.12
C PRO A 141 3.06 -17.47 7.93
N VAL A 142 3.68 -16.49 7.24
CA VAL A 142 4.46 -15.40 7.86
C VAL A 142 3.68 -14.71 8.97
N VAL A 143 2.37 -14.53 8.79
CA VAL A 143 1.47 -14.02 9.81
C VAL A 143 0.44 -15.11 10.09
N SER A 144 0.34 -15.59 11.33
CA SER A 144 -0.70 -16.56 11.69
C SER A 144 -2.12 -16.00 11.47
N ALA A 145 -3.06 -16.91 11.18
CA ALA A 145 -4.46 -16.54 10.88
C ALA A 145 -5.11 -15.74 12.02
N LEU A 146 -4.82 -16.09 13.28
CA LEU A 146 -5.32 -15.36 14.45
C LEU A 146 -4.82 -13.91 14.49
N ARG A 147 -3.52 -13.68 14.19
CA ARG A 147 -2.96 -12.32 14.17
C ARG A 147 -3.54 -11.51 13.01
N PHE A 148 -3.76 -12.16 11.88
CA PHE A 148 -4.39 -11.53 10.71
C PHE A 148 -5.86 -11.16 10.96
N GLN A 149 -6.62 -12.03 11.62
CA GLN A 149 -7.98 -11.73 12.08
C GLN A 149 -7.99 -10.55 13.05
N GLN A 150 -7.10 -10.54 14.04
CA GLN A 150 -6.97 -9.40 14.96
C GLN A 150 -6.66 -8.10 14.20
N LEU A 151 -5.85 -8.13 13.14
CA LEU A 151 -5.65 -6.95 12.30
C LEU A 151 -6.97 -6.44 11.67
N GLN A 152 -7.77 -7.33 11.11
CA GLN A 152 -9.08 -6.99 10.50
C GLN A 152 -10.05 -6.37 11.53
N GLU A 153 -9.99 -6.83 12.77
CA GLU A 153 -10.84 -6.36 13.87
C GLU A 153 -10.39 -5.01 14.49
N SER A 154 -9.45 -4.29 13.86
CA SER A 154 -9.03 -2.95 14.34
C SER A 154 -10.22 -1.99 14.42
N ARG A 155 -10.42 -1.31 15.55
CA ARG A 155 -11.61 -0.46 15.77
C ARG A 155 -11.32 1.03 15.65
N SER A 156 -10.06 1.43 15.76
CA SER A 156 -9.62 2.82 15.62
C SER A 156 -8.47 2.98 14.63
N PRO A 157 -8.27 4.18 14.05
CA PRO A 157 -7.11 4.48 13.23
C PRO A 157 -5.78 4.16 13.91
N LYS A 158 -5.65 4.49 15.20
CA LYS A 158 -4.45 4.22 16.01
C LYS A 158 -4.19 2.71 16.13
N GLU A 159 -5.24 1.92 16.37
CA GLU A 159 -5.13 0.46 16.41
C GLU A 159 -4.74 -0.14 15.06
N LEU A 160 -5.38 0.32 13.98
CA LEU A 160 -5.08 -0.10 12.62
C LEU A 160 -3.61 0.14 12.31
N VAL A 161 -3.12 1.38 12.49
CA VAL A 161 -1.73 1.74 12.21
C VAL A 161 -0.75 0.88 13.01
N ARG A 162 -1.02 0.71 14.31
CA ARG A 162 -0.17 -0.13 15.18
C ARG A 162 -0.12 -1.58 14.72
N ARG A 163 -1.27 -2.18 14.35
CA ARG A 163 -1.33 -3.58 13.91
C ARG A 163 -0.71 -3.75 12.52
N LEU A 164 -0.95 -2.82 11.58
CA LEU A 164 -0.31 -2.81 10.27
C LEU A 164 1.21 -2.74 10.38
N ARG A 165 1.75 -1.82 11.20
CA ARG A 165 3.21 -1.72 11.42
C ARG A 165 3.81 -3.01 11.98
N ARG A 166 3.13 -3.66 12.91
CA ARG A 166 3.58 -4.95 13.47
C ARG A 166 3.64 -6.02 12.39
N VAL A 167 2.64 -6.12 11.55
CA VAL A 167 2.63 -7.07 10.44
C VAL A 167 3.71 -6.72 9.41
N LEU A 168 3.84 -5.45 9.00
CA LEU A 168 4.92 -5.02 8.10
C LEU A 168 6.31 -5.36 8.62
N ALA A 169 6.52 -5.26 9.93
CA ALA A 169 7.78 -5.68 10.55
C ALA A 169 8.02 -7.20 10.48
N MET A 170 6.97 -8.01 10.40
CA MET A 170 7.07 -9.46 10.19
C MET A 170 7.38 -9.80 8.72
N LEU A 171 6.88 -9.02 7.77
CA LEU A 171 7.12 -9.21 6.33
C LEU A 171 8.59 -8.94 5.90
N ARG A 172 9.49 -8.61 6.84
CA ARG A 172 10.96 -8.43 6.73
C ARG A 172 11.55 -8.44 5.30
N GLY A 173 11.30 -7.37 4.54
CA GLY A 173 11.93 -7.15 3.23
C GLY A 173 11.05 -7.46 2.02
N SER A 174 9.82 -7.96 2.21
CA SER A 174 8.84 -8.04 1.11
C SER A 174 8.60 -6.66 0.51
N SER A 175 8.71 -6.58 -0.81
CA SER A 175 8.24 -5.45 -1.59
C SER A 175 6.72 -5.57 -1.74
N LEU A 176 6.02 -4.50 -1.39
CA LEU A 176 4.56 -4.40 -1.46
C LEU A 176 4.20 -3.34 -2.49
N SER A 177 3.01 -3.44 -3.07
CA SER A 177 2.46 -2.30 -3.81
C SER A 177 2.05 -1.18 -2.83
N PRO A 178 2.65 0.02 -2.89
CA PRO A 178 2.22 1.15 -2.10
C PRO A 178 0.79 1.59 -2.45
N VAL A 179 0.38 1.39 -3.71
CA VAL A 179 -0.94 1.76 -4.22
C VAL A 179 -2.01 0.84 -3.67
N LEU A 180 -1.82 -0.49 -3.74
CA LEU A 180 -2.79 -1.43 -3.17
C LEU A 180 -2.91 -1.27 -1.65
N LEU A 181 -1.78 -1.09 -0.95
CA LEU A 181 -1.82 -0.87 0.49
C LEU A 181 -2.49 0.45 0.88
N ALA A 182 -2.30 1.52 0.09
CA ALA A 182 -3.05 2.76 0.29
C ALA A 182 -4.54 2.58 0.04
N ASP A 183 -4.93 1.88 -1.03
CA ASP A 183 -6.34 1.56 -1.33
C ASP A 183 -6.99 0.80 -0.18
N ASP A 184 -6.32 -0.21 0.39
CA ASP A 184 -6.79 -0.99 1.53
C ASP A 184 -7.05 -0.11 2.77
N ILE A 185 -6.12 0.81 3.09
CA ILE A 185 -6.28 1.74 4.22
C ILE A 185 -7.44 2.70 3.97
N LEU A 186 -7.53 3.28 2.77
CA LEU A 186 -8.63 4.19 2.42
C LEU A 186 -9.98 3.46 2.46
N LEU A 187 -10.02 2.20 2.03
CA LEU A 187 -11.21 1.34 2.08
C LEU A 187 -11.64 1.09 3.53
N TRP A 188 -10.70 0.79 4.43
CA TRP A 188 -11.00 0.61 5.86
C TRP A 188 -11.72 1.83 6.47
N PHE A 189 -11.31 3.04 6.10
CA PHE A 189 -11.95 4.28 6.55
C PHE A 189 -13.32 4.46 5.92
N ALA A 190 -13.43 4.26 4.60
CA ALA A 190 -14.68 4.46 3.88
C ALA A 190 -15.80 3.52 4.38
N GLU A 191 -15.47 2.29 4.78
CA GLU A 191 -16.41 1.35 5.39
C GLU A 191 -16.94 1.83 6.76
N ARG A 192 -16.15 2.61 7.50
CA ARG A 192 -16.47 3.06 8.86
C ARG A 192 -17.15 4.42 8.91
N THR A 193 -16.97 5.25 7.88
CA THR A 193 -17.60 6.57 7.80
C THR A 193 -19.00 6.53 7.17
N GLY A 194 -19.57 5.34 6.96
CA GLY A 194 -20.92 5.19 6.40
C GLY A 194 -21.04 5.61 4.93
N GLN A 195 -19.91 5.74 4.22
CA GLN A 195 -19.94 5.99 2.78
C GLN A 195 -20.64 4.80 2.12
N ARG A 196 -21.62 5.03 1.23
CA ARG A 196 -22.41 3.95 0.65
C ARG A 196 -21.52 3.05 -0.22
N TRP A 197 -21.18 1.88 0.31
CA TRP A 197 -20.43 0.84 -0.39
C TRP A 197 -21.39 -0.07 -1.16
N PRO A 198 -20.92 -0.74 -2.23
CA PRO A 198 -21.73 -1.75 -2.90
C PRO A 198 -22.17 -2.80 -1.88
N ASP A 199 -23.42 -3.26 -1.98
CA ASP A 199 -23.97 -4.30 -1.09
C ASP A 199 -23.25 -5.66 -1.22
N ASP A 200 -22.30 -5.77 -2.15
CA ASP A 200 -21.45 -6.93 -2.43
C ASP A 200 -20.43 -7.17 -1.29
N PRO A 201 -20.57 -8.27 -0.51
CA PRO A 201 -19.64 -8.62 0.55
C PRO A 201 -18.21 -8.85 0.05
N GLY A 202 -18.05 -9.26 -1.21
CA GLY A 202 -16.74 -9.50 -1.83
C GLY A 202 -15.89 -8.23 -1.97
N LYS A 203 -16.52 -7.06 -1.90
CA LYS A 203 -15.86 -5.76 -1.96
C LYS A 203 -15.47 -5.22 -0.59
N ARG A 204 -15.83 -5.89 0.50
CA ARG A 204 -15.42 -5.50 1.85
C ARG A 204 -13.95 -5.83 2.08
N LEU A 205 -13.22 -4.94 2.73
CA LEU A 205 -11.79 -5.09 3.01
C LEU A 205 -11.49 -6.42 3.70
N ALA A 206 -12.27 -6.77 4.72
CA ALA A 206 -12.09 -8.03 5.45
C ALA A 206 -12.16 -9.26 4.54
N PHE A 207 -13.12 -9.30 3.62
CA PHE A 207 -13.25 -10.40 2.65
C PHE A 207 -12.09 -10.42 1.67
N ARG A 208 -11.73 -9.26 1.09
CA ARG A 208 -10.62 -9.15 0.14
C ARG A 208 -9.28 -9.57 0.75
N TRP A 209 -9.06 -9.16 1.99
CA TRP A 209 -7.90 -9.58 2.76
C TRP A 209 -7.92 -11.07 3.05
N ALA A 210 -9.05 -11.63 3.47
CA ALA A 210 -9.19 -13.07 3.70
C ALA A 210 -8.94 -13.88 2.42
N GLU A 211 -9.53 -13.48 1.29
CA GLU A 211 -9.34 -14.14 -0.01
C GLU A 211 -7.87 -14.13 -0.44
N ALA A 212 -7.20 -12.98 -0.36
CA ALA A 212 -5.78 -12.87 -0.72
C ALA A 212 -4.87 -13.68 0.22
N TYR A 213 -5.15 -13.65 1.53
CA TYR A 213 -4.37 -14.33 2.55
C TYR A 213 -4.54 -15.85 2.48
N PHE A 214 -5.79 -16.35 2.54
CA PHE A 214 -6.07 -17.79 2.48
C PHE A 214 -5.83 -18.37 1.09
N GLY A 215 -6.04 -17.60 0.02
CA GLY A 215 -5.66 -18.00 -1.32
C GLY A 215 -4.16 -18.23 -1.46
N GLN A 216 -3.33 -17.43 -0.78
CA GLN A 216 -1.89 -17.68 -0.75
C GLN A 216 -1.54 -18.95 0.03
N ILE A 217 -2.22 -19.20 1.15
CA ILE A 217 -2.02 -20.43 1.94
C ILE A 217 -2.39 -21.68 1.15
N ALA A 218 -3.54 -21.64 0.46
CA ALA A 218 -3.99 -22.76 -0.36
C ALA A 218 -2.99 -23.10 -1.47
N ARG A 219 -2.34 -22.09 -2.07
CA ARG A 219 -1.35 -22.29 -3.13
C ARG A 219 -0.16 -23.13 -2.69
N TYR A 220 0.52 -22.76 -1.60
CA TYR A 220 1.72 -23.52 -1.20
C TYR A 220 1.36 -24.89 -0.60
N LYS A 221 0.24 -24.98 0.14
CA LYS A 221 -0.25 -26.29 0.64
C LYS A 221 -0.64 -27.28 -0.46
N SER A 222 -1.04 -26.78 -1.63
CA SER A 222 -1.34 -27.64 -2.79
C SER A 222 -0.09 -28.10 -3.56
N ILE A 223 1.08 -27.49 -3.28
CA ILE A 223 2.36 -27.85 -3.90
C ILE A 223 3.07 -28.94 -3.07
N ASP A 224 2.89 -28.92 -1.74
CA ASP A 224 3.54 -29.86 -0.81
C ASP A 224 2.71 -31.12 -0.48
N GLY A 225 1.50 -31.24 -1.04
CA GLY A 225 0.58 -32.38 -0.83
C GLY A 225 0.45 -33.26 -2.07
#